data_AF-A0A519GV96-F1
#
_entry.id   AF-A0A519GV96-F1
#
_cell.length_a   1.000
_cell.length_b   1.000
_cell.length_c   1.000
_cell.angle_alpha   90.00
_cell.angle_beta   90.00
_cell.angle_gamma   90.00
#
_symmetry.space_group_name_H-M   'P 1'
#
loop_
_entity.id
_entity.type
_entity.pdbx_description
1 polymer ?
#
loop_
_entity_poly.entity_id
_entity_poly.type
_entity_poly.pdbx_seq_one_letter_code
_entity_poly.pdbx_strand_id
1 'polypeptide(L)'
;PGRYEGNITLFWFDHGWFWYIPLRDGTVSVGAVASPAYFKNRKGSLTEFLMETIALAPKLAERLKNATLMDGATSTGNYAYDAKFCRGDRFMMVGDAYAFVDPMFSSGVFLAMNSAFESATAVDHWLKGETKEAEKQFRRFDKVMKRGPRIFSWFIYRITSPAIRKIFMHPQNVWRMQEALLSILAGDLFRNTPFGPRFLGFKVVYYVSCITLWPQAFAIWSRRRKNLKESLEAAGPAPAREGISVKG
;
A
#
# COMPACT_ATOMS: atom_id res chain seq x y z
N PRO A 1 20.56 -16.43 15.35
CA PRO A 1 19.89 -16.26 14.04
C PRO A 1 18.90 -17.40 13.72
N GLY A 2 17.68 -17.05 13.30
CA GLY A 2 16.60 -18.01 13.00
C GLY A 2 16.25 -18.00 11.51
N ARG A 3 15.63 -19.07 11.00
CA ARG A 3 15.32 -19.26 9.56
C ARG A 3 14.59 -18.09 8.88
N TYR A 4 13.84 -17.29 9.64
CA TYR A 4 13.00 -16.20 9.13
C TYR A 4 13.52 -14.81 9.48
N GLU A 5 14.78 -14.69 9.92
CA GLU A 5 15.31 -13.43 10.45
C GLU A 5 15.34 -12.29 9.43
N GLY A 6 15.52 -12.61 8.14
CA GLY A 6 15.55 -11.63 7.05
C GLY A 6 14.17 -11.24 6.51
N ASN A 7 13.08 -11.81 7.03
CA ASN A 7 11.75 -11.51 6.51
C ASN A 7 11.25 -10.14 6.99
N ILE A 8 10.63 -9.39 6.08
CA ILE A 8 9.76 -8.28 6.46
C ILE A 8 8.65 -8.80 7.37
N THR A 9 8.38 -8.07 8.46
CA THR A 9 7.30 -8.39 9.40
C THR A 9 6.35 -7.21 9.51
N LEU A 10 5.05 -7.49 9.47
CA LEU A 10 4.01 -6.49 9.67
C LEU A 10 3.38 -6.65 11.06
N PHE A 11 3.39 -5.60 11.86
CA PHE A 11 2.76 -5.60 13.19
C PHE A 11 1.51 -4.74 13.18
N TRP A 12 0.34 -5.35 13.39
CA TRP A 12 -0.93 -4.63 13.45
C TRP A 12 -1.17 -4.05 14.84
N PHE A 13 -1.77 -2.87 14.89
CA PHE A 13 -2.29 -2.23 16.11
C PHE A 13 -3.62 -1.53 15.81
N ASP A 14 -4.26 -0.93 16.82
CA ASP A 14 -5.64 -0.44 16.69
C ASP A 14 -5.83 0.69 15.67
N HIS A 15 -4.79 1.47 15.40
CA HIS A 15 -4.86 2.61 14.48
C HIS A 15 -4.19 2.37 13.12
N GLY A 16 -3.59 1.20 12.90
CA GLY A 16 -2.83 0.93 11.68
C GLY A 16 -1.91 -0.29 11.78
N TRP A 17 -0.73 -0.17 11.17
CA TRP A 17 0.29 -1.22 11.17
C TRP A 17 1.71 -0.64 11.15
N PHE A 18 2.69 -1.46 11.50
CA PHE A 18 4.10 -1.14 11.40
C PHE A 18 4.79 -2.05 10.39
N TRP A 19 5.72 -1.50 9.61
CA TRP A 19 6.75 -2.33 8.98
C TRP A 19 7.91 -2.57 9.95
N TYR A 20 8.53 -3.73 9.80
CA TYR A 20 9.82 -4.08 10.38
C TYR A 20 10.65 -4.73 9.27
N ILE A 21 11.72 -4.06 8.83
CA ILE A 21 12.57 -4.50 7.73
C ILE A 21 14.00 -4.63 8.27
N PRO A 22 14.50 -5.86 8.47
CA PRO A 22 15.88 -6.08 8.85
C PRO A 22 16.82 -5.77 7.66
N LEU A 23 17.92 -5.08 7.93
CA LEU A 23 18.96 -4.77 6.95
C LEU A 23 20.21 -5.62 7.20
N ARG A 24 21.07 -5.70 6.18
CA ARG A 24 22.22 -6.62 6.15
C ARG A 24 23.27 -6.32 7.22
N ASP A 25 23.40 -5.07 7.62
CA ASP A 25 24.35 -4.58 8.63
C ASP A 25 23.86 -4.76 10.07
N GLY A 26 22.70 -5.40 10.26
CA GLY A 26 22.08 -5.62 11.57
C GLY A 26 21.17 -4.50 12.01
N THR A 27 21.06 -3.41 11.24
CA THR A 27 20.09 -2.35 11.49
C THR A 27 18.68 -2.78 11.07
N VAL A 28 17.66 -2.07 11.54
CA VAL A 28 16.27 -2.37 11.23
C VAL A 28 15.54 -1.08 10.90
N SER A 29 14.87 -1.04 9.75
CA SER A 29 13.92 0.02 9.45
C SER A 29 12.56 -0.31 10.08
N VAL A 30 12.03 0.63 10.86
CA VAL A 30 10.72 0.55 11.50
C VAL A 30 9.95 1.83 11.22
N GLY A 31 8.67 1.70 10.89
CA GLY A 31 7.79 2.86 10.73
C GLY A 31 6.34 2.50 10.89
N ALA A 32 5.57 3.47 11.35
CA ALA A 32 4.13 3.35 11.59
C ALA A 32 3.34 3.91 10.41
N VAL A 33 2.36 3.15 9.95
CA VAL A 33 1.37 3.56 8.96
C VAL A 33 -0.01 3.56 9.62
N ALA A 34 -0.62 4.73 9.71
CA ALA A 34 -1.88 4.92 10.42
C ALA A 34 -2.76 6.00 9.79
N SER A 35 -4.01 6.11 10.25
CA SER A 35 -4.93 7.13 9.75
C SER A 35 -4.42 8.56 10.02
N PRO A 36 -4.73 9.54 9.15
CA PRO A 36 -4.40 10.94 9.41
C PRO A 36 -4.95 11.46 10.74
N ALA A 37 -6.13 10.99 11.16
CA ALA A 37 -6.73 11.40 12.43
C ALA A 37 -5.92 10.93 13.65
N TYR A 38 -5.32 9.73 13.58
CA TYR A 38 -4.42 9.27 14.63
C TYR A 38 -3.17 10.16 14.72
N PHE A 39 -2.55 10.47 13.58
CA PHE A 39 -1.37 11.34 13.53
C PHE A 39 -1.65 12.79 13.97
N LYS A 40 -2.88 13.29 13.81
CA LYS A 40 -3.28 14.61 14.32
C LYS A 40 -3.26 14.72 15.85
N ASN A 41 -3.38 13.59 16.56
CA ASN A 41 -3.34 13.55 18.01
C ASN A 41 -1.91 13.55 18.57
N ARG A 42 -0.89 13.63 17.71
CA ARG A 42 0.52 13.70 18.09
C ARG A 42 0.76 14.87 19.05
N LYS A 43 1.45 14.57 20.16
CA LYS A 43 2.04 15.54 21.08
C LYS A 43 3.55 15.33 21.13
N GLY A 44 4.30 16.34 21.56
CA GLY A 44 5.75 16.25 21.68
C GLY A 44 6.48 16.13 20.34
N SER A 45 7.70 15.63 20.39
CA SER A 45 8.54 15.38 19.22
C SER A 45 8.04 14.16 18.43
N LEU A 46 8.45 14.08 17.15
CA LEU A 46 8.07 12.95 16.30
C LEU A 46 8.70 11.63 16.78
N THR A 47 9.90 11.69 17.35
CA THR A 47 10.57 10.51 17.92
C THR A 47 9.83 9.99 19.15
N GLU A 48 9.45 10.87 20.08
CA GLU A 48 8.64 10.48 21.25
C GLU A 48 7.32 9.84 20.81
N PHE A 49 6.63 10.48 19.86
CA PHE A 49 5.38 9.94 19.33
C PHE A 49 5.56 8.58 18.66
N LEU A 50 6.65 8.35 17.92
CA LEU A 50 6.93 7.05 17.34
C LEU A 50 7.15 5.99 18.43
N MET A 51 7.89 6.31 19.49
CA MET A 51 8.13 5.39 20.61
C MET A 51 6.85 5.06 21.38
N GLU A 52 6.00 6.06 21.64
CA GLU A 52 4.66 5.88 22.22
C GLU A 52 3.80 4.98 21.33
N THR A 53 3.83 5.20 20.02
CA THR A 53 3.10 4.38 19.04
C THR A 53 3.62 2.93 19.08
N ILE A 54 4.94 2.71 19.09
CA ILE A 54 5.55 1.37 19.16
C ILE A 54 5.09 0.61 20.41
N ALA A 55 4.93 1.28 21.55
CA ALA A 55 4.45 0.67 22.79
C ALA A 55 3.02 0.10 22.66
N LEU A 56 2.20 0.61 21.72
CA LEU A 56 0.88 0.05 21.41
C LEU A 56 0.92 -1.28 20.63
N ALA A 57 2.11 -1.71 20.19
CA ALA A 57 2.32 -2.99 19.53
C ALA A 57 3.29 -3.87 20.37
N PRO A 58 2.80 -4.61 21.38
CA PRO A 58 3.64 -5.32 22.35
C PRO A 58 4.70 -6.25 21.73
N LYS A 59 4.34 -6.97 20.65
CA LYS A 59 5.27 -7.87 19.95
C LYS A 59 6.40 -7.12 19.23
N LEU A 60 6.14 -5.90 18.75
CA LEU A 60 7.17 -5.05 18.14
C LEU A 60 8.06 -4.45 19.23
N ALA A 61 7.45 -3.92 20.30
CA ALA A 61 8.18 -3.37 21.44
C ALA A 61 9.12 -4.41 22.05
N GLU A 62 8.67 -5.66 22.23
CA GLU A 62 9.50 -6.76 22.71
C GLU A 62 10.67 -7.05 21.77
N ARG A 63 10.44 -7.01 20.45
CA ARG A 63 11.49 -7.24 19.44
C ARG A 63 12.54 -6.12 19.42
N LEU A 64 12.14 -4.90 19.77
CA LEU A 64 13.00 -3.70 19.81
C LEU A 64 13.57 -3.41 21.20
N LYS A 65 13.32 -4.23 22.23
CA LYS A 65 13.69 -3.94 23.64
C LYS A 65 15.17 -3.63 23.87
N ASN A 66 16.05 -4.18 23.04
CA ASN A 66 17.51 -4.00 23.11
C ASN A 66 18.04 -3.17 21.93
N ALA A 67 17.16 -2.60 21.10
CA ALA A 67 17.55 -1.79 19.95
C ALA A 67 17.84 -0.35 20.40
N THR A 68 18.83 0.27 19.77
CA THR A 68 19.10 1.70 19.93
C THR A 68 18.63 2.42 18.69
N LEU A 69 17.91 3.53 18.89
CA LEU A 69 17.49 4.38 17.78
C LEU A 69 18.73 5.08 17.19
N MET A 70 18.98 4.87 15.90
CA MET A 70 20.14 5.46 15.22
C MET A 70 19.88 6.90 14.76
N ASP A 71 18.70 7.15 14.20
CA ASP A 71 18.30 8.43 13.63
C ASP A 71 16.96 8.91 14.20
N GLY A 72 16.72 10.22 14.16
CA GLY A 72 15.43 10.79 14.52
C GLY A 72 14.31 10.29 13.60
N ALA A 73 13.09 10.21 14.16
CA ALA A 73 11.93 9.80 13.38
C ALA A 73 11.60 10.82 12.28
N THR A 74 11.18 10.32 11.11
CA THR A 74 10.71 11.13 9.97
C THR A 74 9.25 10.82 9.68
N SER A 75 8.54 11.76 9.02
CA SER A 75 7.13 11.60 8.69
C SER A 75 6.85 11.99 7.25
N THR A 76 6.09 11.15 6.55
CA THR A 76 5.57 11.42 5.22
C THR A 76 4.05 11.26 5.25
N GLY A 77 3.33 12.29 4.80
CA GLY A 77 1.87 12.31 4.72
C GLY A 77 1.36 12.30 3.29
N ASN A 78 0.05 12.11 3.11
CA ASN A 78 -0.65 12.23 1.82
C ASN A 78 -0.03 11.43 0.68
N TYR A 79 0.45 10.22 0.98
CA TYR A 79 1.19 9.41 0.03
C TYR A 79 0.29 8.68 -0.98
N ALA A 80 -0.98 8.41 -0.68
CA ALA A 80 -1.84 7.66 -1.60
C ALA A 80 -2.52 8.58 -2.63
N TYR A 81 -2.19 8.42 -3.91
CA TYR A 81 -2.74 9.21 -5.02
C TYR A 81 -2.62 8.49 -6.36
N ASP A 82 -3.37 8.96 -7.35
CA ASP A 82 -3.22 8.59 -8.75
C ASP A 82 -3.44 9.80 -9.68
N ALA A 83 -2.65 9.89 -10.75
CA ALA A 83 -2.79 10.88 -11.79
C ALA A 83 -3.83 10.44 -12.85
N LYS A 84 -4.52 11.42 -13.44
CA LYS A 84 -5.57 11.17 -14.44
C LYS A 84 -5.04 10.52 -15.73
N PHE A 85 -3.83 10.87 -16.12
CA PHE A 85 -3.10 10.33 -17.28
C PHE A 85 -1.69 9.95 -16.84
N CYS A 86 -1.00 9.09 -17.60
CA CYS A 86 0.38 8.68 -17.30
C CYS A 86 1.39 9.13 -18.37
N ARG A 87 0.92 9.81 -19.42
CA ARG A 87 1.70 10.36 -20.52
C ARG A 87 0.91 11.45 -21.24
N GLY A 88 1.60 12.28 -22.00
CA GLY A 88 1.02 13.26 -22.91
C GLY A 88 2.04 13.65 -23.97
N ASP A 89 1.87 14.82 -24.60
CA ASP A 89 2.84 15.27 -25.59
C ASP A 89 4.21 15.45 -24.95
N ARG A 90 5.19 14.69 -25.42
CA ARG A 90 6.60 14.75 -25.00
C ARG A 90 6.87 14.47 -23.51
N PHE A 91 5.97 13.79 -22.79
CA PHE A 91 6.26 13.32 -21.43
C PHE A 91 5.60 11.98 -21.09
N MET A 92 6.21 11.27 -20.14
CA MET A 92 5.69 10.05 -19.52
C MET A 92 5.99 10.06 -18.02
N MET A 93 5.09 9.51 -17.20
CA MET A 93 5.22 9.44 -15.75
C MET A 93 5.43 7.99 -15.31
N VAL A 94 6.51 7.72 -14.59
CA VAL A 94 6.88 6.38 -14.13
C VAL A 94 6.86 6.30 -12.61
N GLY A 95 6.52 5.11 -12.09
CA GLY A 95 6.43 4.85 -10.66
C GLY A 95 5.52 5.86 -9.94
N ASP A 96 6.03 6.38 -8.83
CA ASP A 96 5.33 7.28 -7.94
C ASP A 96 4.85 8.56 -8.65
N ALA A 97 5.52 9.01 -9.72
CA ALA A 97 5.06 10.17 -10.49
C ALA A 97 3.65 9.99 -11.08
N TYR A 98 3.22 8.75 -11.32
CA TYR A 98 1.85 8.45 -11.75
C TYR A 98 0.93 8.13 -10.58
N ALA A 99 1.33 7.18 -9.72
CA ALA A 99 0.48 6.73 -8.63
C ALA A 99 1.33 6.11 -7.53
N PHE A 100 0.93 6.37 -6.29
CA PHE A 100 1.46 5.71 -5.11
C PHE A 100 0.31 5.10 -4.31
N VAL A 101 0.51 3.87 -3.86
CA VAL A 101 -0.45 3.10 -3.05
C VAL A 101 0.25 2.71 -1.75
N ASP A 102 -0.52 2.36 -0.73
CA ASP A 102 -0.01 1.94 0.58
C ASP A 102 1.14 0.92 0.51
N PRO A 103 2.23 1.11 1.30
CA PRO A 103 3.47 0.36 1.16
C PRO A 103 3.42 -1.05 1.76
N MET A 104 2.28 -1.50 2.29
CA MET A 104 2.15 -2.77 3.00
C MET A 104 2.70 -3.99 2.26
N PHE A 105 2.60 -4.03 0.92
CA PHE A 105 3.10 -5.13 0.10
C PHE A 105 4.45 -4.87 -0.55
N SER A 106 5.13 -3.76 -0.19
CA SER A 106 6.45 -3.38 -0.74
C SER A 106 6.49 -3.37 -2.28
N SER A 107 5.39 -3.00 -2.93
CA SER A 107 5.25 -3.10 -4.39
C SER A 107 5.69 -1.84 -5.16
N GLY A 108 5.95 -0.73 -4.47
CA GLY A 108 6.28 0.56 -5.10
C GLY A 108 7.49 0.47 -6.03
N VAL A 109 8.62 -0.06 -5.54
CA VAL A 109 9.84 -0.24 -6.35
C VAL A 109 9.61 -1.15 -7.55
N PHE A 110 8.86 -2.24 -7.37
CA PHE A 110 8.51 -3.14 -8.47
C PHE A 110 7.68 -2.41 -9.55
N LEU A 111 6.64 -1.68 -9.15
CA LEU A 111 5.81 -0.91 -10.08
C LEU A 111 6.61 0.17 -10.80
N ALA A 112 7.50 0.87 -10.08
CA ALA A 112 8.40 1.87 -10.64
C ALA A 112 9.31 1.26 -11.71
N MET A 113 10.03 0.19 -11.38
CA MET A 113 10.93 -0.49 -12.32
C MET A 113 10.19 -1.04 -13.53
N ASN A 114 9.04 -1.70 -13.32
CA ASN A 114 8.25 -2.24 -14.42
C ASN A 114 7.73 -1.13 -15.35
N SER A 115 7.23 -0.02 -14.79
CA SER A 115 6.82 1.13 -15.59
C SER A 115 7.98 1.78 -16.35
N ALA A 116 9.18 1.81 -15.75
CA ALA A 116 10.38 2.33 -16.38
C ALA A 116 10.75 1.50 -17.62
N PHE A 117 10.80 0.18 -17.52
CA PHE A 117 11.08 -0.70 -18.68
C PHE A 117 10.07 -0.52 -19.83
N GLU A 118 8.78 -0.46 -19.49
CA GLU A 118 7.72 -0.28 -20.50
C GLU A 118 7.80 1.11 -21.17
N SER A 119 8.09 2.17 -20.40
CA SER A 119 8.27 3.52 -20.94
C SER A 119 9.54 3.64 -21.79
N ALA A 120 10.67 3.08 -21.35
CA ALA A 120 11.93 3.14 -22.07
C ALA A 120 11.82 2.43 -23.42
N THR A 121 11.14 1.28 -23.47
CA THR A 121 10.88 0.55 -24.72
C THR A 121 10.03 1.39 -25.68
N ALA A 122 9.01 2.08 -25.18
CA ALA A 122 8.17 2.95 -26.01
C ALA A 122 8.94 4.16 -26.56
N VAL A 123 9.75 4.80 -25.71
CA VAL A 123 10.59 5.95 -26.10
C VAL A 123 11.66 5.54 -27.11
N ASP A 124 12.29 4.38 -26.95
CA ASP A 124 13.31 3.88 -27.89
C ASP A 124 12.74 3.71 -29.32
N HIS A 125 11.59 3.05 -29.46
CA HIS A 125 10.90 2.94 -30.76
C HIS A 125 10.53 4.31 -31.34
N TRP A 126 10.06 5.24 -30.49
CA TRP A 126 9.71 6.58 -30.93
C TRP A 126 10.93 7.34 -31.48
N LEU A 127 12.06 7.30 -30.76
CA LEU A 127 13.30 7.97 -31.16
C LEU A 127 13.91 7.38 -32.45
N LYS A 128 13.65 6.10 -32.74
CA LYS A 128 14.06 5.44 -33.98
C LYS A 128 13.14 5.72 -35.18
N GLY A 129 12.02 6.40 -34.97
CA GLY A 129 11.01 6.63 -36.01
C GLY A 129 10.10 5.43 -36.28
N GLU A 130 10.14 4.40 -35.43
CA GLU A 130 9.33 3.18 -35.51
C GLU A 130 7.92 3.44 -34.94
N THR A 131 7.17 4.31 -35.61
CA THR A 131 5.91 4.88 -35.10
C THR A 131 4.85 3.83 -34.76
N LYS A 132 4.71 2.76 -35.54
CA LYS A 132 3.71 1.71 -35.29
C LYS A 132 4.02 0.93 -34.02
N GLU A 133 5.29 0.59 -33.82
CA GLU A 133 5.82 -0.12 -32.67
C GLU A 133 5.74 0.76 -31.41
N ALA A 134 6.14 2.03 -31.52
CA ALA A 134 6.03 3.01 -30.44
C ALA A 134 4.57 3.13 -29.95
N GLU A 135 3.61 3.30 -30.86
CA GLU A 135 2.19 3.36 -30.52
C GLU A 135 1.66 2.09 -29.84
N LYS A 136 2.16 0.91 -30.25
CA LYS A 136 1.83 -0.35 -29.58
C LYS A 136 2.37 -0.37 -28.15
N GLN A 137 3.60 0.10 -27.92
CA GLN A 137 4.18 0.16 -26.59
C GLN A 137 3.55 1.23 -25.71
N PHE A 138 3.19 2.40 -26.23
CA PHE A 138 2.45 3.40 -25.47
C PHE A 138 1.10 2.86 -24.97
N ARG A 139 0.37 2.12 -25.80
CA ARG A 139 -0.88 1.45 -25.38
C ARG A 139 -0.63 0.38 -24.31
N ARG A 140 0.51 -0.31 -24.36
CA ARG A 140 0.90 -1.31 -23.36
C ARG A 140 1.25 -0.63 -22.04
N PHE A 141 2.06 0.42 -22.08
CA PHE A 141 2.38 1.28 -20.94
C PHE A 141 1.12 1.80 -20.25
N ASP A 142 0.17 2.38 -21.00
CA ASP A 142 -1.11 2.86 -20.45
C ASP A 142 -1.87 1.78 -19.67
N LYS A 143 -1.86 0.54 -20.17
CA LYS A 143 -2.50 -0.61 -19.51
C LYS A 143 -1.77 -1.01 -18.24
N VAL A 144 -0.44 -1.06 -18.29
CA VAL A 144 0.41 -1.42 -17.14
C VAL A 144 0.22 -0.41 -16.01
N MET A 145 0.29 0.89 -16.33
CA MET A 145 0.14 1.98 -15.36
C MET A 145 -1.22 1.91 -14.65
N LYS A 146 -2.30 1.57 -15.35
CA LYS A 146 -3.63 1.45 -14.74
C LYS A 146 -3.84 0.12 -14.00
N ARG A 147 -3.26 -0.99 -14.49
CA ARG A 147 -3.56 -2.33 -13.98
C ARG A 147 -2.84 -2.62 -12.66
N GLY A 148 -1.56 -2.28 -12.55
CA GLY A 148 -0.75 -2.58 -11.36
C GLY A 148 -1.33 -1.97 -10.08
N PRO A 149 -1.40 -0.63 -9.97
CA PRO A 149 -1.97 0.06 -8.81
C PRO A 149 -3.39 -0.40 -8.49
N ARG A 150 -4.26 -0.61 -9.50
CA ARG A 150 -5.64 -1.08 -9.28
C ARG A 150 -5.70 -2.44 -8.59
N ILE A 151 -4.84 -3.38 -8.98
CA ILE A 151 -4.80 -4.71 -8.36
C ILE A 151 -4.29 -4.59 -6.92
N PHE A 152 -3.17 -3.90 -6.70
CA PHE A 152 -2.61 -3.73 -5.35
C PHE A 152 -3.59 -3.01 -4.41
N SER A 153 -4.17 -1.88 -4.82
CA SER A 153 -5.20 -1.15 -4.07
C SER A 153 -6.38 -2.05 -3.69
N TRP A 154 -6.79 -2.94 -4.59
CA TRP A 154 -7.90 -3.86 -4.32
C TRP A 154 -7.61 -4.77 -3.12
N PHE A 155 -6.39 -5.31 -3.01
CA PHE A 155 -5.96 -6.15 -1.89
C PHE A 155 -5.72 -5.34 -0.62
N ILE A 156 -4.99 -4.22 -0.75
CA ILE A 156 -4.63 -3.33 0.37
C ILE A 156 -5.88 -2.88 1.12
N TYR A 157 -6.88 -2.34 0.41
CA TYR A 157 -8.08 -1.83 1.07
C TYR A 157 -8.93 -2.90 1.73
N ARG A 158 -8.73 -4.18 1.37
CA ARG A 158 -9.51 -5.29 1.93
C ARG A 158 -8.77 -6.05 3.01
N ILE A 159 -7.45 -5.93 3.13
CA ILE A 159 -6.70 -6.68 4.16
C ILE A 159 -7.12 -6.29 5.57
N THR A 160 -7.51 -5.03 5.76
CA THR A 160 -7.95 -4.52 7.06
C THR A 160 -9.36 -5.00 7.40
N SER A 161 -10.05 -5.69 6.48
CA SER A 161 -11.34 -6.30 6.79
C SER A 161 -11.14 -7.53 7.69
N PRO A 162 -12.02 -7.75 8.69
CA PRO A 162 -11.97 -8.94 9.55
C PRO A 162 -11.98 -10.25 8.75
N ALA A 163 -12.69 -10.27 7.61
CA ALA A 163 -12.76 -11.40 6.71
C ALA A 163 -11.39 -11.76 6.12
N ILE A 164 -10.68 -10.78 5.53
CA ILE A 164 -9.34 -11.04 4.99
C ILE A 164 -8.34 -11.31 6.11
N ARG A 165 -8.40 -10.61 7.25
CA ARG A 165 -7.51 -10.90 8.38
C ARG A 165 -7.64 -12.35 8.85
N LYS A 166 -8.86 -12.89 8.91
CA LYS A 166 -9.09 -14.31 9.26
C LYS A 166 -8.50 -15.26 8.21
N ILE A 167 -8.64 -14.93 6.93
CA ILE A 167 -8.13 -15.73 5.83
C ILE A 167 -6.58 -15.67 5.75
N PHE A 168 -5.97 -14.51 6.02
CA PHE A 168 -4.51 -14.32 6.01
C PHE A 168 -3.82 -14.90 7.25
N MET A 169 -4.44 -14.79 8.43
CA MET A 169 -3.85 -15.26 9.69
C MET A 169 -4.06 -16.78 9.89
N HIS A 170 -4.98 -17.39 9.15
CA HIS A 170 -5.15 -18.83 9.05
C HIS A 170 -5.20 -19.25 7.58
N PRO A 171 -4.07 -19.21 6.86
CA PRO A 171 -4.02 -19.56 5.45
C PRO A 171 -4.21 -21.07 5.30
N GLN A 172 -5.45 -21.52 5.26
CA GLN A 172 -5.75 -22.80 4.63
C GLN A 172 -5.65 -22.55 3.11
N ASN A 173 -4.91 -23.39 2.37
CA ASN A 173 -4.73 -23.30 0.91
C ASN A 173 -6.02 -23.59 0.11
N VAL A 174 -7.18 -23.28 0.69
CA VAL A 174 -8.48 -23.37 0.05
C VAL A 174 -8.41 -22.46 -1.19
N TRP A 175 -8.50 -23.06 -2.37
CA TRP A 175 -8.48 -22.39 -3.68
C TRP A 175 -7.19 -21.63 -4.05
N ARG A 176 -6.02 -22.01 -3.52
CA ARG A 176 -4.68 -21.44 -3.91
C ARG A 176 -4.58 -19.92 -3.72
N MET A 177 -5.26 -19.39 -2.71
CA MET A 177 -5.30 -17.97 -2.40
C MET A 177 -3.92 -17.38 -2.05
N GLN A 178 -3.15 -18.12 -1.27
CA GLN A 178 -1.77 -17.76 -0.95
C GLN A 178 -0.93 -17.65 -2.23
N GLU A 179 -1.13 -18.54 -3.20
CA GLU A 179 -0.41 -18.48 -4.47
C GLU A 179 -0.83 -17.30 -5.34
N ALA A 180 -2.11 -16.91 -5.33
CA ALA A 180 -2.56 -15.72 -6.06
C ALA A 180 -1.91 -14.45 -5.49
N LEU A 181 -1.82 -14.34 -4.16
CA LEU A 181 -1.11 -13.26 -3.48
C LEU A 181 0.39 -13.31 -3.72
N LEU A 182 1.01 -14.49 -3.61
CA LEU A 182 2.42 -14.68 -3.92
C LEU A 182 2.74 -14.38 -5.38
N SER A 183 1.85 -14.70 -6.33
CA SER A 183 2.03 -14.36 -7.75
C SER A 183 1.99 -12.85 -7.96
N ILE A 184 1.08 -12.14 -7.26
CA ILE A 184 1.03 -10.67 -7.27
C ILE A 184 2.30 -10.07 -6.68
N LEU A 185 2.73 -10.58 -5.53
CA LEU A 185 3.91 -10.12 -4.79
C LEU A 185 5.22 -10.46 -5.54
N ALA A 186 5.25 -11.56 -6.28
CA ALA A 186 6.38 -11.99 -7.10
C ALA A 186 6.46 -11.27 -8.46
N GLY A 187 5.58 -10.29 -8.70
CA GLY A 187 5.61 -9.49 -9.93
C GLY A 187 5.06 -10.21 -11.17
N ASP A 188 4.35 -11.32 -11.00
CA ASP A 188 3.73 -12.09 -12.08
C ASP A 188 2.48 -11.40 -12.68
N LEU A 189 2.17 -10.18 -12.20
CA LEU A 189 1.05 -9.34 -12.64
C LEU A 189 1.05 -9.00 -14.12
N PHE A 190 2.24 -8.89 -14.72
CA PHE A 190 2.45 -8.43 -16.10
C PHE A 190 2.92 -9.53 -17.06
N ARG A 191 3.00 -10.78 -16.59
CA ARG A 191 3.35 -11.96 -17.40
C ARG A 191 2.09 -12.69 -17.89
N ASN A 192 2.27 -13.63 -18.82
CA ASN A 192 1.20 -14.43 -19.44
C ASN A 192 0.66 -15.57 -18.54
N THR A 193 0.82 -15.49 -17.23
CA THR A 193 0.22 -16.48 -16.33
C THR A 193 -1.28 -16.21 -16.18
N PRO A 194 -2.11 -17.26 -15.98
CA PRO A 194 -3.56 -17.12 -15.89
C PRO A 194 -3.96 -16.56 -14.51
N PHE A 195 -3.59 -15.31 -14.26
CA PHE A 195 -3.94 -14.56 -13.06
C PHE A 195 -5.45 -14.26 -12.98
N GLY A 196 -6.08 -13.98 -14.13
CA GLY A 196 -7.49 -13.55 -14.20
C GLY A 196 -8.47 -14.54 -13.55
N PRO A 197 -8.50 -15.83 -13.94
CA PRO A 197 -9.39 -16.83 -13.34
C PRO A 197 -9.13 -17.04 -11.84
N ARG A 198 -7.86 -17.02 -11.43
CA ARG A 198 -7.46 -17.15 -10.01
C ARG A 198 -7.95 -15.96 -9.17
N PHE A 199 -7.83 -14.76 -9.72
CA PHE A 199 -8.32 -13.55 -9.08
C PHE A 199 -9.86 -13.50 -9.00
N LEU A 200 -10.56 -14.04 -9.99
CA LEU A 200 -12.03 -14.18 -9.95
C LEU A 200 -12.45 -15.15 -8.84
N GLY A 201 -11.81 -16.33 -8.76
CA GLY A 201 -12.04 -17.28 -7.67
C GLY A 201 -11.80 -16.67 -6.29
N PHE A 202 -10.72 -15.88 -6.14
CA PHE A 202 -10.45 -15.12 -4.92
C PHE A 202 -11.63 -14.20 -4.57
N LYS A 203 -12.11 -13.41 -5.53
CA LYS A 203 -13.23 -12.48 -5.30
C LYS A 203 -14.47 -13.22 -4.81
N VAL A 204 -14.82 -14.34 -5.45
CA VAL A 204 -15.97 -15.16 -5.05
C VAL A 204 -15.82 -15.62 -3.60
N VAL A 205 -14.67 -16.21 -3.24
CA VAL A 205 -14.42 -16.67 -1.86
C VAL A 205 -14.48 -15.52 -0.86
N TYR A 206 -13.90 -14.36 -1.20
CA TYR A 206 -13.95 -13.16 -0.36
C TYR A 206 -15.40 -12.73 -0.12
N TYR A 207 -16.22 -12.59 -1.18
CA TYR A 207 -17.60 -12.13 -1.03
C TYR A 207 -18.48 -13.16 -0.31
N VAL A 208 -18.29 -14.46 -0.54
CA VAL A 208 -18.97 -15.54 0.22
C VAL A 208 -18.57 -15.51 1.70
N SER A 209 -17.29 -15.29 1.99
CA SER A 209 -16.79 -15.13 3.36
C SER A 209 -17.35 -13.87 4.03
N CYS A 210 -17.53 -12.77 3.29
CA CYS A 210 -18.20 -11.57 3.78
C CYS A 210 -19.69 -11.82 4.08
N ILE A 211 -20.38 -12.65 3.29
CA ILE A 211 -21.78 -13.01 3.53
C ILE A 211 -21.91 -13.87 4.80
N THR A 212 -21.05 -14.87 4.97
CA THR A 212 -21.06 -15.75 6.16
C THR A 212 -20.62 -15.02 7.43
N LEU A 213 -19.74 -14.03 7.31
CA LEU A 213 -19.31 -13.16 8.42
C LEU A 213 -20.13 -11.87 8.53
N TRP A 214 -21.19 -11.70 7.74
CA TRP A 214 -21.96 -10.45 7.66
C TRP A 214 -22.40 -9.91 9.02
N PRO A 215 -22.91 -10.72 9.98
CA PRO A 215 -23.34 -10.20 11.28
C PRO A 215 -22.18 -9.55 12.06
N GLN A 216 -20.99 -10.14 11.99
CA GLN A 216 -19.78 -9.65 12.66
C GLN A 216 -19.14 -8.48 11.89
N ALA A 217 -19.15 -8.55 10.55
CA ALA A 217 -18.66 -7.49 9.67
C ALA A 217 -19.51 -6.21 9.80
N PHE A 218 -20.84 -6.34 9.96
CA PHE A 218 -21.74 -5.21 10.19
C PHE A 218 -21.48 -4.54 11.55
N ALA A 219 -21.25 -5.31 12.61
CA ALA A 219 -20.89 -4.77 13.93
C ALA A 219 -19.54 -4.02 13.90
N ILE A 220 -18.55 -4.53 13.18
CA ILE A 220 -17.23 -3.90 13.03
C ILE A 220 -17.29 -2.69 12.08
N TRP A 221 -18.08 -2.75 11.01
CA TRP A 221 -18.32 -1.62 10.11
C TRP A 221 -19.06 -0.48 10.82
N SER A 222 -20.07 -0.81 11.64
CA SER A 222 -20.77 0.15 12.50
C SER A 222 -19.81 0.85 13.47
N ARG A 223 -18.96 0.08 14.18
CA ARG A 223 -17.90 0.63 15.03
C ARG A 223 -16.88 1.47 14.25
N ARG A 224 -16.43 1.03 13.07
CA ARG A 224 -15.52 1.82 12.22
C ARG A 224 -16.15 3.12 11.73
N ARG A 225 -17.42 3.11 11.32
CA ARG A 225 -18.13 4.32 10.90
C ARG A 225 -18.30 5.29 12.06
N LYS A 226 -18.55 4.77 13.27
CA LYS A 226 -18.57 5.56 14.50
C LYS A 226 -17.19 6.14 14.80
N ASN A 227 -16.13 5.35 14.78
CA ASN A 227 -14.76 5.83 14.99
C ASN A 227 -14.29 6.82 13.90
N LEU A 228 -14.66 6.62 12.63
CA LEU A 228 -14.34 7.56 11.54
C LEU A 228 -15.09 8.88 11.74
N LYS A 229 -16.36 8.81 12.13
CA LYS A 229 -17.20 9.97 12.42
C LYS A 229 -16.70 10.72 13.66
N GLU A 230 -16.39 10.02 14.74
CA GLU A 230 -15.73 10.58 15.95
C GLU A 230 -14.37 11.19 15.61
N SER A 231 -13.59 10.57 14.71
CA SER A 231 -12.30 11.10 14.28
C SER A 231 -12.39 12.34 13.38
N LEU A 232 -13.49 12.48 12.63
CA LEU A 232 -13.80 13.65 11.81
C LEU A 232 -14.41 14.77 12.65
N GLU A 233 -15.23 14.45 13.65
CA GLU A 233 -15.81 15.39 14.61
C GLU A 233 -14.74 15.92 15.59
N ALA A 234 -13.82 15.07 16.05
CA ALA A 234 -12.67 15.47 16.87
C ALA A 234 -11.63 16.29 16.11
N ALA A 235 -11.59 16.19 14.78
CA ALA A 235 -10.67 16.96 13.94
C ALA A 235 -11.09 18.43 13.72
N GLY A 236 -12.28 18.83 14.18
CA GLY A 236 -12.84 20.18 13.99
C GLY A 236 -13.13 20.52 12.52
N PRO A 237 -13.93 21.57 12.25
CA PRO A 237 -14.12 22.05 10.87
C PRO A 237 -12.77 22.52 10.30
N ALA A 238 -12.49 22.15 9.06
CA ALA A 238 -11.32 22.65 8.34
C ALA A 238 -11.36 24.18 8.32
N PRO A 239 -10.23 24.89 8.57
CA PRO A 239 -10.20 26.33 8.45
C PRO A 239 -10.66 26.73 7.04
N ALA A 240 -11.51 27.76 6.98
CA ALA A 240 -11.99 28.31 5.73
C ALA A 240 -10.79 28.62 4.81
N ARG A 241 -10.86 28.15 3.57
CA ARG A 241 -9.85 28.49 2.56
C ARG A 241 -9.93 30.00 2.33
N GLU A 242 -9.01 30.76 2.91
CA GLU A 242 -8.74 32.11 2.45
C GLU A 242 -8.22 32.00 1.01
N GLY A 243 -9.04 32.45 0.07
CA GLY A 243 -8.68 32.52 -1.33
C GLY A 243 -7.52 33.48 -1.50
N ILE A 244 -6.38 32.96 -1.94
CA ILE A 244 -5.30 33.79 -2.47
C ILE A 244 -5.81 34.31 -3.82
N SER A 245 -6.32 35.55 -3.81
CA SER A 245 -6.52 36.34 -5.02
C SER A 245 -5.15 36.79 -5.51
N VAL A 246 -4.70 36.24 -6.65
CA VAL A 246 -3.54 36.77 -7.36
C VAL A 246 -4.07 37.80 -8.36
N LYS A 247 -3.77 39.08 -8.12
CA LYS A 247 -3.90 40.15 -9.12
C LYS A 247 -2.60 40.24 -9.91
N GLY A 248 -2.72 40.32 -11.24
CA GLY A 248 -1.76 40.93 -12.18
C GLY A 248 -0.45 40.19 -12.38
#